data_AF-A0A0U1NPY2-F1
#
_entry.id   AF-A0A0U1NPY2-F1
#
_cell.length_a   1.000
_cell.length_b   1.000
_cell.length_c   1.000
_cell.angle_alpha   90.00
_cell.angle_beta   90.00
_cell.angle_gamma   90.00
#
_symmetry.space_group_name_H-M   'P 1'
#
loop_
_entity.id
_entity.type
_entity.pdbx_description
1 polymer ?
#
loop_
_entity_poly.entity_id
_entity_poly.type
_entity_poly.pdbx_seq_one_letter_code
_entity_poly.pdbx_strand_id
1 'polypeptide(L)'
;MKDQNTSLSALNAVLDQIVRDWISIVNLDVEFCFAYDDDDPNPYTSAISGYHAEAFNFADFGSCIVDDEGPITVTSWPNLGGKTAIISTSIRVNFPEPLMRIFKHHVSQELFEHPFEYVAFNCKIDLPDVERYSIMMYLSGAVRNIRLDAYSETVLRKNASALMAALEPYALWFEFAAHLSDDLVDENKRALLIKHLRAICAYLDCSGDLSFAKLTTLCGVAGSLQPAASLIQKKMPELVA
;
A
#
# COMPACT_ATOMS: atom_id res chain seq x y z
N MET A 1 -16.09 -19.79 -15.05
CA MET A 1 -14.64 -19.57 -15.23
C MET A 1 -14.30 -18.26 -15.94
N LYS A 2 -14.89 -17.91 -17.10
CA LYS A 2 -14.62 -16.61 -17.75
C LYS A 2 -14.94 -15.39 -16.86
N ASP A 3 -16.10 -15.39 -16.21
CA ASP A 3 -16.54 -14.24 -15.38
C ASP A 3 -15.70 -14.05 -14.11
N GLN A 4 -15.20 -15.15 -13.54
CA GLN A 4 -14.34 -15.12 -12.35
C GLN A 4 -12.92 -14.60 -12.65
N ASN A 5 -12.37 -14.91 -13.83
CA ASN A 5 -11.08 -14.37 -14.24
C ASN A 5 -11.18 -12.86 -14.51
N THR A 6 -12.30 -12.40 -15.09
CA THR A 6 -12.57 -10.97 -15.27
C THR A 6 -12.74 -10.25 -13.93
N SER A 7 -13.51 -10.83 -12.98
CA SER A 7 -13.67 -10.22 -11.65
C SER A 7 -12.37 -10.16 -10.86
N LEU A 8 -11.50 -11.15 -11.01
CA LEU A 8 -10.18 -11.16 -10.36
C LEU A 8 -9.22 -10.13 -10.96
N SER A 9 -9.22 -9.98 -12.28
CA SER A 9 -8.42 -8.93 -12.93
C SER A 9 -8.88 -7.53 -12.50
N ALA A 10 -10.20 -7.34 -12.38
CA ALA A 10 -10.76 -6.08 -11.87
C ALA A 10 -10.39 -5.86 -10.40
N LEU A 11 -10.46 -6.90 -9.55
CA LEU A 11 -10.07 -6.81 -8.15
C LEU A 11 -8.60 -6.42 -8.01
N ASN A 12 -7.71 -7.04 -8.79
CA ASN A 12 -6.29 -6.68 -8.80
C ASN A 12 -6.07 -5.21 -9.21
N ALA A 13 -6.84 -4.68 -10.16
CA ALA A 13 -6.72 -3.27 -10.55
C ALA A 13 -7.18 -2.32 -9.42
N VAL A 14 -8.28 -2.63 -8.74
CA VAL A 14 -8.76 -1.86 -7.59
C VAL A 14 -7.74 -1.90 -6.45
N LEU A 15 -7.18 -3.07 -6.16
CA LEU A 15 -6.20 -3.24 -5.08
C LEU A 15 -4.84 -2.62 -5.41
N ASP A 16 -4.38 -2.67 -6.66
CA ASP A 16 -3.16 -1.97 -7.09
C ASP A 16 -3.28 -0.48 -6.78
N GLN A 17 -4.41 0.15 -7.11
CA GLN A 17 -4.63 1.56 -6.80
C GLN A 17 -4.71 1.82 -5.28
N ILE A 18 -5.51 1.04 -4.54
CA ILE A 18 -5.63 1.19 -3.08
C ILE A 18 -4.28 1.06 -2.39
N VAL A 19 -3.45 0.08 -2.79
CA VAL A 19 -2.12 -0.12 -2.20
C VAL A 19 -1.22 1.06 -2.51
N ARG A 20 -1.21 1.58 -3.75
CA ARG A 20 -0.42 2.76 -4.12
C ARG A 20 -0.83 4.01 -3.35
N ASP A 21 -2.12 4.27 -3.28
CA ASP A 21 -2.68 5.40 -2.54
C ASP A 21 -2.30 5.28 -1.06
N TRP A 22 -2.44 4.08 -0.49
CA TRP A 22 -2.04 3.80 0.88
C TRP A 22 -0.55 4.04 1.12
N ILE A 23 0.33 3.52 0.25
CA ILE A 23 1.79 3.75 0.28
C ILE A 23 2.10 5.26 0.27
N SER A 24 1.39 6.04 -0.56
CA SER A 24 1.57 7.50 -0.62
C SER A 24 1.14 8.19 0.68
N ILE A 25 -0.04 7.83 1.21
CA ILE A 25 -0.61 8.41 2.43
C ILE A 25 0.31 8.19 3.64
N VAL A 26 0.76 6.95 3.84
CA VAL A 26 1.60 6.58 5.00
C VAL A 26 3.07 6.94 4.82
N ASN A 27 3.44 7.50 3.67
CA ASN A 27 4.82 7.82 3.29
C ASN A 27 5.77 6.63 3.54
N LEU A 28 5.46 5.50 2.90
CA LEU A 28 6.24 4.28 3.10
C LEU A 28 7.59 4.39 2.39
N ASP A 29 8.64 4.46 3.20
CA ASP A 29 10.04 4.34 2.80
C ASP A 29 10.53 2.91 3.06
N VAL A 30 11.45 2.43 2.22
CA VAL A 30 12.07 1.11 2.38
C VAL A 30 13.58 1.24 2.19
N GLU A 31 14.35 0.73 3.15
CA GLU A 31 15.78 0.53 2.99
C GLU A 31 16.04 -0.87 2.45
N PHE A 32 16.77 -0.95 1.33
CA PHE A 32 17.29 -2.19 0.78
C PHE A 32 18.78 -2.29 1.08
N CYS A 33 19.17 -3.25 1.91
CA CYS A 33 20.56 -3.60 2.20
C CYS A 33 20.97 -4.77 1.30
N PHE A 34 22.00 -4.60 0.47
CA PHE A 34 22.43 -5.61 -0.50
C PHE A 34 23.43 -6.59 0.10
N ALA A 35 23.23 -7.87 -0.21
CA ALA A 35 24.14 -8.94 0.13
C ALA A 35 25.05 -9.31 -1.05
N TYR A 36 26.25 -9.76 -0.73
CA TYR A 36 27.31 -10.13 -1.67
C TYR A 36 27.99 -11.41 -1.20
N ASP A 37 28.44 -12.24 -2.13
CA ASP A 37 29.14 -13.50 -1.80
C ASP A 37 30.67 -13.32 -1.67
N ASP A 38 31.18 -12.12 -1.98
CA ASP A 38 32.61 -11.78 -1.89
C ASP A 38 33.02 -11.50 -0.43
N ASP A 39 34.24 -11.89 -0.04
CA ASP A 39 34.78 -11.62 1.31
C ASP A 39 35.02 -10.12 1.59
N ASP A 40 35.35 -9.35 0.54
CA ASP A 40 35.53 -7.89 0.58
C ASP A 40 34.75 -7.25 -0.59
N PRO A 41 33.42 -7.12 -0.45
CA PRO A 41 32.56 -6.72 -1.55
C PRO A 41 32.82 -5.27 -1.95
N ASN A 42 32.75 -5.00 -3.25
CA ASN A 42 32.78 -3.64 -3.80
C ASN A 42 31.49 -3.40 -4.60
N PRO A 43 30.54 -2.57 -4.15
CA PRO A 43 29.25 -2.35 -4.82
C PRO A 43 29.35 -1.98 -6.31
N TYR A 44 30.45 -1.32 -6.72
CA TYR A 44 30.68 -0.95 -8.12
C TYR A 44 30.99 -2.15 -9.02
N THR A 45 31.56 -3.24 -8.48
CA THR A 45 32.05 -4.38 -9.28
C THR A 45 31.45 -5.72 -8.88
N SER A 46 31.18 -5.93 -7.60
CA SER A 46 30.59 -7.14 -7.04
C SER A 46 29.17 -7.36 -7.55
N ALA A 47 28.80 -8.63 -7.66
CA ALA A 47 27.45 -9.05 -8.02
C ALA A 47 26.60 -9.13 -6.75
N ILE A 48 25.41 -8.51 -6.78
CA ILE A 48 24.45 -8.60 -5.68
C ILE A 48 23.86 -10.01 -5.67
N SER A 49 24.01 -10.73 -4.56
CA SER A 49 23.49 -12.10 -4.38
C SER A 49 22.14 -12.14 -3.66
N GLY A 50 21.78 -11.06 -2.95
CA GLY A 50 20.50 -10.94 -2.26
C GLY A 50 20.28 -9.55 -1.69
N TYR A 51 19.21 -9.40 -0.92
CA TYR A 51 18.90 -8.16 -0.22
C TYR A 51 18.12 -8.43 1.08
N HIS A 52 18.14 -7.47 1.97
CA HIS A 52 17.24 -7.35 3.12
C HIS A 52 16.48 -6.03 3.01
N ALA A 53 15.20 -6.02 3.33
CA ALA A 53 14.31 -4.88 3.18
C ALA A 53 13.68 -4.49 4.53
N GLU A 54 13.93 -3.25 4.96
CA GLU A 54 13.32 -2.68 6.16
C GLU A 54 12.35 -1.57 5.77
N ALA A 55 11.09 -1.70 6.19
CA ALA A 55 10.02 -0.77 5.87
C ALA A 55 9.78 0.23 7.01
N PHE A 56 9.65 1.51 6.65
CA PHE A 56 9.40 2.63 7.55
C PHE A 56 8.18 3.42 7.07
N ASN A 57 7.18 3.60 7.92
CA ASN A 57 5.98 4.37 7.58
C ASN A 57 5.46 5.15 8.78
N PHE A 58 4.59 6.13 8.50
CA PHE A 58 3.82 6.79 9.55
C PHE A 58 2.95 5.77 10.29
N ALA A 59 3.05 5.78 11.61
CA ALA A 59 2.34 4.85 12.47
C ALA A 59 0.81 5.01 12.41
N ASP A 60 0.11 4.04 12.97
CA ASP A 60 -1.34 4.04 13.22
C ASP A 60 -2.26 4.04 11.99
N PHE A 61 -1.75 3.77 10.79
CA PHE A 61 -2.57 3.59 9.59
C PHE A 61 -2.21 2.33 8.79
N GLY A 62 -1.97 1.24 9.52
CA GLY A 62 -1.53 -0.01 8.94
C GLY A 62 0.00 -0.15 8.91
N SER A 63 0.46 -1.25 8.33
CA SER A 63 1.88 -1.56 8.18
C SER A 63 2.14 -2.35 6.90
N CYS A 64 3.40 -2.30 6.45
CA CYS A 64 3.89 -3.09 5.33
C CYS A 64 5.13 -3.87 5.77
N ILE A 65 5.22 -5.12 5.35
CA ILE A 65 6.46 -5.88 5.35
C ILE A 65 6.82 -6.14 3.89
N VAL A 66 8.06 -5.84 3.51
CA VAL A 66 8.62 -6.23 2.22
C VAL A 66 9.39 -7.52 2.45
N ASP A 67 9.13 -8.55 1.66
CA ASP A 67 9.85 -9.81 1.81
C ASP A 67 11.27 -9.70 1.23
N ASP A 68 12.20 -10.33 1.95
CA ASP A 68 13.63 -10.42 1.60
C ASP A 68 13.92 -11.50 0.55
N GLU A 69 12.87 -12.13 0.03
CA GLU A 69 12.94 -13.20 -0.94
C GLU A 69 12.48 -12.71 -2.32
N GLY A 70 13.27 -13.02 -3.35
CA GLY A 70 12.91 -12.69 -4.71
C GLY A 70 14.12 -12.48 -5.62
N PRO A 71 13.99 -12.68 -6.93
CA PRO A 71 15.08 -12.40 -7.85
C PRO A 71 15.33 -10.88 -7.95
N ILE A 72 16.60 -10.50 -7.82
CA ILE A 72 17.12 -9.19 -8.17
C ILE A 72 17.79 -9.24 -9.55
N THR A 73 17.34 -8.39 -10.47
CA THR A 73 17.94 -8.27 -11.81
C THR A 73 18.68 -6.94 -11.92
N VAL A 74 20.01 -7.00 -11.97
CA VAL A 74 20.87 -5.82 -12.09
C VAL A 74 21.16 -5.50 -13.55
N THR A 75 21.03 -4.23 -13.93
CA THR A 75 21.37 -3.71 -15.25
C THR A 75 22.44 -2.64 -15.11
N SER A 76 23.59 -2.85 -15.75
CA SER A 76 24.64 -1.85 -15.85
C SER A 76 24.37 -0.90 -17.03
N TRP A 77 24.65 0.39 -16.85
CA TRP A 77 24.48 1.42 -17.87
C TRP A 77 25.83 2.03 -18.28
N PRO A 78 26.59 1.40 -19.21
CA PRO A 78 27.97 1.78 -19.52
C PRO A 78 28.12 3.22 -20.02
N ASN A 79 27.10 3.74 -20.69
CA ASN A 79 27.14 5.07 -21.33
C ASN A 79 26.67 6.19 -20.40
N LEU A 80 25.98 5.88 -19.30
CA LEU A 80 25.45 6.85 -18.34
C LEU A 80 26.21 6.83 -17.01
N GLY A 81 27.01 5.77 -16.76
CA GLY A 81 27.49 5.43 -15.43
C GLY A 81 26.34 4.90 -14.59
N GLY A 82 26.60 3.90 -13.74
CA GLY A 82 25.58 3.40 -12.81
C GLY A 82 25.09 1.98 -13.06
N LYS A 83 24.53 1.42 -11.99
CA LYS A 83 23.75 0.20 -11.99
C LYS A 83 22.35 0.50 -11.45
N THR A 84 21.34 0.00 -12.16
CA THR A 84 19.96 -0.05 -11.66
C THR A 84 19.60 -1.50 -11.38
N ALA A 85 18.60 -1.74 -10.54
CA ALA A 85 18.07 -3.09 -10.36
C ALA A 85 16.55 -3.10 -10.36
N ILE A 86 15.98 -4.28 -10.61
CA ILE A 86 14.56 -4.56 -10.42
C ILE A 86 14.46 -5.78 -9.51
N ILE A 87 13.79 -5.62 -8.38
CA ILE A 87 13.44 -6.72 -7.48
C ILE A 87 12.03 -7.19 -7.85
N SER A 88 11.82 -8.51 -7.95
CA SER A 88 10.48 -9.10 -7.95
C SER A 88 10.26 -9.79 -6.60
N THR A 89 9.42 -9.20 -5.75
CA THR A 89 9.23 -9.64 -4.36
C THR A 89 7.73 -9.64 -4.01
N SER A 90 7.42 -10.06 -2.79
CA SER A 90 6.12 -9.90 -2.16
C SER A 90 6.13 -8.77 -1.12
N ILE A 91 5.01 -8.07 -1.01
CA ILE A 91 4.71 -7.16 0.10
C ILE A 91 3.50 -7.67 0.85
N ARG A 92 3.54 -7.61 2.18
CA ARG A 92 2.44 -7.98 3.07
C ARG A 92 1.91 -6.73 3.73
N VAL A 93 0.68 -6.37 3.40
CA VAL A 93 0.04 -5.15 3.89
C VAL A 93 -1.00 -5.51 4.93
N ASN A 94 -0.84 -4.96 6.13
CA ASN A 94 -1.88 -4.91 7.14
C ASN A 94 -2.56 -3.55 7.05
N PHE A 95 -3.71 -3.49 6.38
CA PHE A 95 -4.46 -2.25 6.21
C PHE A 95 -5.02 -1.74 7.55
N PRO A 96 -5.49 -0.49 7.61
CA PRO A 96 -6.27 -0.01 8.75
C PRO A 96 -7.45 -0.95 9.07
N GLU A 97 -7.73 -1.15 10.36
CA GLU A 97 -8.69 -2.16 10.84
C GLU A 97 -10.07 -2.16 10.13
N PRO A 98 -10.69 -1.01 9.80
CA PRO A 98 -11.94 -1.01 9.02
C PRO A 98 -11.82 -1.74 7.67
N LEU A 99 -10.72 -1.55 6.95
CA LEU A 99 -10.47 -2.25 5.68
C LEU A 99 -10.18 -3.74 5.94
N MET A 100 -9.36 -4.05 6.95
CA MET A 100 -9.06 -5.45 7.30
C MET A 100 -10.31 -6.24 7.66
N ARG A 101 -11.30 -5.62 8.31
CA ARG A 101 -12.60 -6.26 8.58
C ARG A 101 -13.37 -6.57 7.30
N ILE A 102 -13.30 -5.70 6.28
CA ILE A 102 -13.89 -5.98 4.96
C ILE A 102 -13.20 -7.18 4.32
N PHE A 103 -11.87 -7.24 4.30
CA PHE A 103 -11.16 -8.40 3.76
C PHE A 103 -11.54 -9.69 4.50
N LYS A 104 -11.47 -9.69 5.84
CA LYS A 104 -11.82 -10.84 6.69
C LYS A 104 -13.26 -11.32 6.45
N HIS A 105 -14.21 -10.41 6.21
CA HIS A 105 -15.60 -10.77 5.87
C HIS A 105 -15.71 -11.50 4.53
N HIS A 106 -14.83 -11.20 3.57
CA HIS A 106 -14.86 -11.77 2.22
C HIS A 106 -13.89 -12.94 2.02
N VAL A 107 -13.14 -13.33 3.05
CA VAL A 107 -12.29 -14.53 3.01
C VAL A 107 -13.15 -15.79 2.97
N SER A 108 -12.85 -16.69 2.03
CA SER A 108 -13.46 -18.01 1.98
C SER A 108 -12.85 -18.92 3.06
N GLN A 109 -13.48 -18.95 4.25
CA GLN A 109 -13.03 -19.72 5.42
C GLN A 109 -12.93 -21.25 5.21
N GLU A 110 -13.52 -21.77 4.14
CA GLU A 110 -13.50 -23.21 3.81
C GLU A 110 -12.08 -23.73 3.44
N LEU A 111 -11.10 -22.84 3.22
CA LEU A 111 -9.83 -23.20 2.60
C LEU A 111 -8.62 -23.24 3.55
N PHE A 112 -8.63 -22.51 4.67
CA PHE A 112 -7.48 -22.41 5.58
C PHE A 112 -7.90 -22.17 7.04
N GLU A 113 -7.20 -22.79 7.98
CA GLU A 113 -7.43 -22.65 9.43
C GLU A 113 -6.69 -21.44 10.05
N HIS A 114 -5.76 -20.83 9.30
CA HIS A 114 -4.95 -19.71 9.79
C HIS A 114 -5.71 -18.38 9.74
N PRO A 115 -5.51 -17.49 10.74
CA PRO A 115 -6.14 -16.17 10.74
C PRO A 115 -5.64 -15.34 9.56
N PHE A 116 -6.57 -14.65 8.89
CA PHE A 116 -6.25 -13.72 7.82
C PHE A 116 -5.81 -12.36 8.41
N GLU A 117 -4.51 -12.20 8.60
CA GLU A 117 -3.90 -11.08 9.31
C GLU A 117 -3.36 -9.97 8.38
N TYR A 118 -3.10 -10.28 7.12
CA TYR A 118 -2.60 -9.34 6.11
C TYR A 118 -3.09 -9.74 4.72
N VAL A 119 -2.97 -8.82 3.77
CA VAL A 119 -3.13 -9.10 2.33
C VAL A 119 -1.74 -9.10 1.70
N ALA A 120 -1.36 -10.19 1.06
CA ALA A 120 -0.07 -10.31 0.37
C ALA A 120 -0.21 -10.02 -1.12
N PHE A 121 0.80 -9.33 -1.65
CA PHE A 121 0.88 -8.93 -3.05
C PHE A 121 2.25 -9.24 -3.62
N ASN A 122 2.31 -9.88 -4.77
CA ASN A 122 3.50 -9.86 -5.61
C ASN A 122 3.63 -8.49 -6.27
N CYS A 123 4.85 -7.96 -6.33
CA CYS A 123 5.15 -6.70 -7.01
C CYS A 123 6.57 -6.69 -7.59
N LYS A 124 6.87 -5.63 -8.33
CA LYS A 124 8.23 -5.28 -8.73
C LYS A 124 8.62 -3.94 -8.14
N ILE A 125 9.87 -3.80 -7.72
CA ILE A 125 10.42 -2.58 -7.15
C ILE A 125 11.62 -2.17 -7.99
N ASP A 126 11.56 -0.98 -8.56
CA ASP A 126 12.64 -0.41 -9.37
C ASP A 126 13.64 0.33 -8.48
N LEU A 127 14.91 -0.09 -8.50
CA LEU A 127 16.01 0.49 -7.73
C LEU A 127 16.90 1.32 -8.66
N PRO A 128 16.95 2.65 -8.53
CA PRO A 128 17.63 3.53 -9.49
C PRO A 128 19.15 3.61 -9.28
N ASP A 129 19.67 3.26 -8.10
CA ASP A 129 21.11 3.25 -7.79
C ASP A 129 21.42 2.07 -6.88
N VAL A 130 22.15 1.07 -7.40
CA VAL A 130 22.63 -0.08 -6.62
C VAL A 130 24.15 -0.17 -6.56
N GLU A 131 24.84 0.94 -6.75
CA GLU A 131 26.31 1.04 -6.58
C GLU A 131 26.69 1.39 -5.13
N ARG A 132 25.83 1.03 -4.18
CA ARG A 132 25.98 1.24 -2.75
C ARG A 132 25.69 -0.05 -2.01
N TYR A 133 26.02 -0.11 -0.71
CA TYR A 133 25.64 -1.25 0.13
C TYR A 133 24.16 -1.23 0.52
N SER A 134 23.57 -0.05 0.65
CA SER A 134 22.14 0.10 0.85
C SER A 134 21.58 1.29 0.09
N ILE A 135 20.27 1.27 -0.14
CA ILE A 135 19.51 2.38 -0.69
C ILE A 135 18.20 2.54 0.10
N MET A 136 17.96 3.76 0.59
CA MET A 136 16.65 4.16 1.11
C MET A 136 15.82 4.74 -0.02
N MET A 137 14.57 4.28 -0.16
CA MET A 137 13.67 4.76 -1.21
C MET A 137 12.25 4.98 -0.73
N TYR A 138 11.65 6.02 -1.28
CA TYR A 138 10.21 6.22 -1.23
C TYR A 138 9.49 5.25 -2.17
N LEU A 139 8.70 4.34 -1.60
CA LEU A 139 8.18 3.19 -2.36
C LEU A 139 7.10 3.57 -3.37
N SER A 140 6.35 4.65 -3.14
CA SER A 140 5.20 5.06 -3.98
C SER A 140 5.58 5.19 -5.46
N GLY A 141 6.74 5.78 -5.75
CA GLY A 141 7.24 5.98 -7.10
C GLY A 141 7.98 4.78 -7.71
N ALA A 142 8.33 3.78 -6.89
CA ALA A 142 9.21 2.68 -7.29
C ALA A 142 8.48 1.33 -7.46
N VAL A 143 7.35 1.14 -6.76
CA VAL A 143 6.59 -0.11 -6.83
C VAL A 143 5.71 -0.17 -8.08
N ARG A 144 5.68 -1.34 -8.73
CA ARG A 144 4.82 -1.61 -9.88
C ARG A 144 4.31 -3.04 -9.95
N ASN A 145 3.28 -3.23 -10.76
CA ASN A 145 2.64 -4.53 -11.00
C ASN A 145 2.16 -5.21 -9.71
N ILE A 146 1.55 -4.45 -8.80
CA ILE A 146 1.01 -5.00 -7.55
C ILE A 146 -0.16 -5.92 -7.90
N ARG A 147 -0.06 -7.18 -7.48
CA ARG A 147 -1.10 -8.19 -7.70
C ARG A 147 -1.17 -9.09 -6.49
N LEU A 148 -2.37 -9.55 -6.14
CA LEU A 148 -2.55 -10.54 -5.09
C LEU A 148 -1.60 -11.72 -5.31
N ASP A 149 -0.96 -12.16 -4.24
CA ASP A 149 -0.17 -13.37 -4.26
C ASP A 149 -1.07 -14.61 -4.38
N ALA A 150 -0.48 -15.80 -4.56
CA ALA A 150 -1.24 -17.02 -4.76
C ALA A 150 -2.16 -17.33 -3.57
N TYR A 151 -1.72 -17.04 -2.34
CA TYR A 151 -2.52 -17.27 -1.14
C TYR A 151 -3.71 -16.31 -1.05
N SER A 152 -3.44 -15.00 -1.08
CA SER A 152 -4.46 -13.95 -0.94
C SER A 152 -5.47 -14.01 -2.08
N GLU A 153 -5.01 -14.30 -3.30
CA GLU A 153 -5.90 -14.55 -4.43
C GLU A 153 -6.82 -15.73 -4.15
N THR A 154 -6.28 -16.87 -3.71
CA THR A 154 -7.06 -18.09 -3.48
C THR A 154 -8.20 -17.85 -2.49
N VAL A 155 -7.94 -17.14 -1.40
CA VAL A 155 -8.94 -16.92 -0.35
C VAL A 155 -9.98 -15.83 -0.69
N LEU A 156 -9.65 -14.89 -1.58
CA LEU A 156 -10.53 -13.78 -1.97
C LEU A 156 -11.27 -14.02 -3.29
N ARG A 157 -10.76 -14.88 -4.18
CA ARG A 157 -11.27 -15.06 -5.56
C ARG A 157 -12.77 -15.34 -5.62
N LYS A 158 -13.30 -16.16 -4.70
CA LYS A 158 -14.73 -16.54 -4.66
C LYS A 158 -15.65 -15.34 -4.45
N ASN A 159 -15.17 -14.32 -3.74
CA ASN A 159 -15.94 -13.15 -3.33
C ASN A 159 -15.44 -11.83 -3.98
N ALA A 160 -14.63 -11.92 -5.04
CA ALA A 160 -13.95 -10.77 -5.63
C ALA A 160 -14.88 -9.61 -6.00
N SER A 161 -16.02 -9.87 -6.63
CA SER A 161 -16.99 -8.83 -7.00
C SER A 161 -17.62 -8.13 -5.80
N ALA A 162 -17.99 -8.88 -4.75
CA ALA A 162 -18.55 -8.32 -3.54
C ALA A 162 -17.50 -7.51 -2.75
N LEU A 163 -16.27 -8.02 -2.70
CA LEU A 163 -15.14 -7.33 -2.09
C LEU A 163 -14.86 -5.99 -2.78
N MET A 164 -14.81 -5.95 -4.11
CA MET A 164 -14.64 -4.70 -4.84
C MET A 164 -15.71 -3.66 -4.50
N ALA A 165 -16.98 -4.08 -4.48
CA ALA A 165 -18.09 -3.18 -4.13
C ALA A 165 -17.99 -2.66 -2.69
N ALA A 166 -17.52 -3.50 -1.75
CA ALA A 166 -17.31 -3.10 -0.36
C ALA A 166 -16.11 -2.14 -0.19
N LEU A 167 -15.08 -2.27 -1.03
CA LEU A 167 -13.89 -1.41 -1.01
C LEU A 167 -14.09 -0.07 -1.72
N GLU A 168 -15.04 0.04 -2.67
CA GLU A 168 -15.25 1.24 -3.48
C GLU A 168 -15.36 2.54 -2.68
N PRO A 169 -16.15 2.63 -1.58
CA PRO A 169 -16.22 3.87 -0.81
C PRO A 169 -14.87 4.28 -0.22
N TYR A 170 -14.05 3.32 0.19
CA TYR A 170 -12.72 3.56 0.77
C TYR A 170 -11.72 3.94 -0.32
N ALA A 171 -11.75 3.27 -1.47
CA ALA A 171 -10.88 3.57 -2.61
C ALA A 171 -10.96 5.05 -3.01
N LEU A 172 -12.18 5.58 -3.10
CA LEU A 172 -12.41 7.00 -3.42
C LEU A 172 -11.76 7.95 -2.40
N TRP A 173 -11.87 7.65 -1.11
CA TRP A 173 -11.24 8.45 -0.05
C TRP A 173 -9.71 8.31 -0.04
N PHE A 174 -9.19 7.12 -0.35
CA PHE A 174 -7.76 6.87 -0.44
C PHE A 174 -7.16 7.64 -1.62
N GLU A 175 -7.77 7.58 -2.80
CA GLU A 175 -7.33 8.34 -3.98
C GLU A 175 -7.27 9.84 -3.67
N PHE A 176 -8.33 10.38 -3.05
CA PHE A 176 -8.37 11.79 -2.68
C PHE A 176 -7.33 12.16 -1.61
N ALA A 177 -7.13 11.29 -0.60
CA ALA A 177 -6.13 11.53 0.44
C ALA A 177 -4.69 11.39 -0.09
N ALA A 178 -4.44 10.47 -1.01
CA ALA A 178 -3.15 10.32 -1.69
C ALA A 178 -2.80 11.59 -2.47
N HIS A 179 -3.76 12.13 -3.23
CA HIS A 179 -3.58 13.42 -3.92
C HIS A 179 -3.24 14.56 -2.95
N LEU A 180 -3.91 14.64 -1.80
CA LEU A 180 -3.56 15.62 -0.77
C LEU A 180 -2.17 15.38 -0.17
N SER A 181 -1.70 14.13 -0.15
CA SER A 181 -0.45 13.73 0.50
C SER A 181 0.79 13.96 -0.37
N ASP A 182 0.64 14.02 -1.70
CA ASP A 182 1.76 14.23 -2.63
C ASP A 182 2.49 15.57 -2.37
N ASP A 183 1.77 16.57 -1.85
CA ASP A 183 2.31 17.90 -1.54
C ASP A 183 2.76 18.06 -0.06
N LEU A 184 2.65 17.00 0.76
CA LEU A 184 2.93 17.08 2.19
C LEU A 184 4.37 16.66 2.53
N VAL A 185 5.24 17.68 2.61
CA VAL A 185 6.58 17.56 3.23
C VAL A 185 6.52 17.67 4.76
N ASP A 186 5.45 18.27 5.30
CA ASP A 186 5.26 18.50 6.74
C ASP A 186 4.65 17.26 7.43
N GLU A 187 5.44 16.63 8.29
CA GLU A 187 5.05 15.44 9.06
C GLU A 187 3.78 15.66 9.91
N ASN A 188 3.58 16.86 10.46
CA ASN A 188 2.40 17.16 11.27
C ASN A 188 1.13 17.21 10.43
N LYS A 189 1.23 17.77 9.21
CA LYS A 189 0.10 17.78 8.27
C LYS A 189 -0.23 16.37 7.81
N ARG A 190 0.78 15.53 7.58
CA ARG A 190 0.58 14.12 7.22
C ARG A 190 -0.05 13.32 8.36
N ALA A 191 0.43 13.48 9.59
CA ALA A 191 -0.19 12.87 10.77
C ALA A 191 -1.66 13.31 10.94
N LEU A 192 -1.97 14.59 10.69
CA LEU A 192 -3.35 15.09 10.73
C LEU A 192 -4.22 14.52 9.60
N LEU A 193 -3.68 14.40 8.39
CA LEU A 193 -4.35 13.72 7.26
C LEU A 193 -4.72 12.29 7.63
N ILE A 194 -3.75 11.53 8.15
CA ILE A 194 -3.94 10.14 8.62
C ILE A 194 -5.02 10.09 9.71
N LYS A 195 -4.95 10.97 10.71
CA LYS A 195 -5.97 11.04 11.78
C LYS A 195 -7.38 11.24 11.21
N HIS A 196 -7.56 12.17 10.28
CA HIS A 196 -8.87 12.41 9.68
C HIS A 196 -9.33 11.26 8.80
N LEU A 197 -8.42 10.65 8.03
CA LEU A 197 -8.74 9.50 7.20
C LEU A 197 -9.15 8.28 8.02
N ARG A 198 -8.54 8.06 9.19
CA ARG A 198 -8.97 7.03 10.16
C ARG A 198 -10.41 7.24 10.61
N ALA A 199 -10.77 8.48 10.99
CA ALA A 199 -12.13 8.81 11.39
C ALA A 199 -13.14 8.54 10.25
N ILE A 200 -12.77 8.87 9.01
CA ILE A 200 -13.57 8.57 7.81
C ILE A 200 -13.75 7.06 7.65
N CYS A 201 -12.68 6.27 7.73
CA CYS A 201 -12.74 4.81 7.60
C CYS A 201 -13.63 4.18 8.67
N ALA A 202 -13.52 4.64 9.93
CA ALA A 202 -14.34 4.17 11.03
C ALA A 202 -15.82 4.54 10.83
N TYR A 203 -16.11 5.77 10.38
CA TYR A 203 -17.48 6.21 10.15
C TYR A 203 -18.16 5.46 9.00
N LEU A 204 -17.42 5.16 7.92
CA LEU A 204 -17.89 4.33 6.81
C LEU A 204 -18.28 2.93 7.28
N ASP A 205 -17.45 2.34 8.14
CA ASP A 205 -17.68 1.01 8.71
C ASP A 205 -18.90 0.97 9.64
N CYS A 206 -19.19 2.05 10.37
CA CYS A 206 -20.35 2.11 11.26
C CYS A 206 -21.68 2.46 10.56
N SER A 207 -21.66 3.33 9.55
CA SER A 207 -22.90 3.97 9.05
C SER A 207 -23.08 3.98 7.54
N GLY A 208 -22.02 3.83 6.75
CA GLY A 208 -22.05 3.87 5.29
C GLY A 208 -22.53 5.18 4.63
N ASP A 209 -23.09 6.14 5.36
CA ASP A 209 -23.78 7.32 4.82
C ASP A 209 -22.91 8.58 4.81
N LEU A 210 -21.68 8.46 4.29
CA LEU A 210 -20.77 9.59 4.09
C LEU A 210 -20.70 9.90 2.60
N SER A 211 -21.45 10.92 2.16
CA SER A 211 -21.47 11.33 0.74
C SER A 211 -20.11 11.85 0.29
N PHE A 212 -19.35 11.02 -0.43
CA PHE A 212 -18.04 11.34 -0.96
C PHE A 212 -18.06 12.64 -1.80
N ALA A 213 -18.89 12.69 -2.85
CA ALA A 213 -18.92 13.80 -3.79
C ALA A 213 -19.19 15.18 -3.13
N LYS A 214 -20.10 15.23 -2.15
CA LYS A 214 -20.42 16.48 -1.44
C LYS A 214 -19.28 16.93 -0.54
N LEU A 215 -18.60 16.00 0.13
CA LEU A 215 -17.57 16.32 1.11
C LEU A 215 -16.21 16.59 0.48
N THR A 216 -15.85 15.87 -0.58
CA THR A 216 -14.56 16.07 -1.26
C THR A 216 -14.45 17.44 -1.90
N THR A 217 -15.58 18.01 -2.36
CA THR A 217 -15.61 19.41 -2.84
C THR A 217 -15.21 20.38 -1.74
N LEU A 218 -15.77 20.22 -0.53
CA LEU A 218 -15.41 21.07 0.62
C LEU A 218 -13.98 20.81 1.08
N CYS A 219 -13.54 19.56 1.10
CA CYS A 219 -12.18 19.17 1.47
C CYS A 219 -11.15 19.72 0.47
N GLY A 220 -11.48 19.73 -0.83
CA GLY A 220 -10.63 20.28 -1.88
C GLY A 220 -10.45 21.79 -1.72
N VAL A 221 -11.52 22.54 -1.45
CA VAL A 221 -11.43 23.97 -1.13
C VAL A 221 -10.61 24.23 0.14
N ALA A 222 -10.74 23.35 1.14
CA ALA A 222 -10.00 23.47 2.40
C ALA A 222 -8.55 22.96 2.33
N GLY A 223 -8.15 22.29 1.24
CA GLY A 223 -6.87 21.60 1.13
C GLY A 223 -6.63 20.55 2.23
N SER A 224 -7.70 19.98 2.80
CA SER A 224 -7.60 19.06 3.94
C SER A 224 -8.89 18.25 4.14
N LEU A 225 -8.79 17.14 4.88
CA LEU A 225 -9.94 16.31 5.29
C LEU A 225 -10.74 16.90 6.47
N GLN A 226 -10.39 18.09 6.95
CA GLN A 226 -11.03 18.72 8.12
C GLN A 226 -12.56 18.85 7.97
N PRO A 227 -13.15 19.21 6.82
CA PRO A 227 -14.60 19.30 6.68
C PRO A 227 -15.32 17.96 6.94
N ALA A 228 -14.75 16.85 6.45
CA ALA A 228 -15.29 15.52 6.69
C ALA A 228 -15.15 15.13 8.17
N ALA A 229 -13.98 15.35 8.76
CA ALA A 229 -13.72 15.07 10.18
C ALA A 229 -14.66 15.87 11.10
N SER A 230 -14.88 17.16 10.83
CA SER A 230 -15.81 18.01 11.60
C SER A 230 -17.25 17.51 11.51
N LEU A 231 -17.69 17.01 10.36
CA LEU A 231 -19.02 16.42 10.20
C LEU A 231 -19.15 15.12 11.01
N ILE A 232 -18.13 14.26 10.96
CA ILE A 232 -18.08 13.01 11.72
C ILE A 232 -18.11 13.33 13.21
N GLN A 233 -17.30 14.27 13.69
CA GLN A 233 -17.28 14.69 15.10
C GLN A 233 -18.65 15.18 15.58
N LYS A 234 -19.42 15.85 14.72
CA LYS A 234 -20.79 16.28 15.05
C LYS A 234 -21.80 15.12 15.12
N LYS A 235 -21.62 14.09 14.29
CA LYS A 235 -22.56 12.94 14.19
C LYS A 235 -22.22 11.80 15.15
N MET A 236 -20.94 11.50 15.32
CA MET A 236 -20.36 10.41 16.11
C MET A 236 -19.04 10.90 16.75
N PRO A 237 -19.11 11.69 17.83
CA PRO A 237 -17.92 12.26 18.48
C PRO A 237 -16.88 11.23 18.92
N GLU A 238 -17.32 10.03 19.29
CA GLU A 238 -16.50 8.91 19.74
C GLU A 238 -15.51 8.38 18.69
N LEU A 239 -15.73 8.67 17.41
CA LEU A 239 -14.87 8.23 16.31
C LEU A 239 -13.69 9.18 16.03
N VAL A 240 -13.67 10.37 16.66
CA VAL A 240 -12.66 11.42 16.42
C VAL A 240 -11.84 11.73 17.67
N ALA A 241 -12.17 11.08 18.80
CA ALA A 241 -11.51 11.23 20.09
C ALA A 241 -10.05 10.77 20.04
#